data_AF-A0A937PUZ3-F1
#
_entry.id   AF-A0A937PUZ3-F1
#
_cell.length_a   1.000
_cell.length_b   1.000
_cell.length_c   1.000
_cell.angle_alpha   90.00
_cell.angle_beta   90.00
_cell.angle_gamma   90.00
#
_symmetry.space_group_name_H-M   'P 1'
#
loop_
_entity.id
_entity.type
_entity.pdbx_description
1 polymer ?
#
loop_
_entity_poly.entity_id
_entity_poly.type
_entity_poly.pdbx_seq_one_letter_code
_entity_poly.pdbx_strand_id
1 'polypeptide(L)'
;MNRRTVKRLIAAAIIAVIIAAVLGIVLNFRSVAPLECEITDLGLINGSAAAINNEGHVVGYTNPPDPGPRVAAFIWSPEKGRRSIPALDGKNSRAYDINDKGQVVGYFSELRQKKPDRAFIWDEETGLTELGTLGGNSKAFAINNKGQVAGTSMTPDGQWRPFIWDKTNGMRDLGTLGGISYAQDINEKGQVVGISTLPNGDHAFIWQQSTGIVDIVTPGGPASRAISINNSGQVGGQIAKKSSPRGFIWELNTGMTVLGIKGQIRMGMKINDSGQAVGYFFTPKFLFFKERHSVFLWDVNRGEVELNLGLDNVRYISGLDINNKGQVLATVQVSRQENRVVILTPKPSQ
;
A
#
# COMPACT_ATOMS: atom_id res chain seq x y z
N MET A 1 39.76 42.67 21.74
CA MET A 1 39.05 41.90 20.69
C MET A 1 37.91 42.74 20.15
N ASN A 2 37.79 42.96 18.83
CA ASN A 2 36.78 43.89 18.30
C ASN A 2 35.38 43.25 18.25
N ARG A 3 34.33 44.09 18.27
CA ARG A 3 32.92 43.68 18.33
C ARG A 3 32.47 42.78 17.17
N ARG A 4 33.08 42.88 15.98
CA ARG A 4 32.87 41.97 14.83
C ARG A 4 33.48 40.60 15.07
N THR A 5 34.67 40.52 15.66
CA THR A 5 35.33 39.25 15.99
C THR A 5 34.52 38.48 17.03
N VAL A 6 34.02 39.16 18.06
CA VAL A 6 33.13 38.58 19.08
C VAL A 6 31.83 38.04 18.46
N LYS A 7 31.18 38.79 17.57
CA LYS A 7 29.96 38.34 16.87
C LYS A 7 30.20 37.12 15.98
N ARG A 8 31.34 37.04 15.29
CA ARG A 8 31.71 35.88 14.46
C ARG A 8 31.94 34.63 15.30
N LEU A 9 32.60 34.77 16.45
CA LEU A 9 32.82 33.65 17.37
C LEU A 9 31.51 33.14 17.99
N ILE A 10 30.60 34.04 18.37
CA ILE A 10 29.27 33.66 18.89
C ILE A 10 28.45 32.94 17.80
N ALA A 11 28.46 33.45 16.56
CA ALA A 11 27.77 32.80 15.44
C ALA A 11 28.34 31.39 15.15
N ALA A 12 29.67 31.24 15.16
CA ALA A 12 30.33 29.95 14.97
C ALA A 12 30.02 28.96 16.11
N ALA A 13 29.98 29.43 17.36
CA ALA A 13 29.62 28.59 18.51
C ALA A 13 28.15 28.14 18.46
N ILE A 14 27.22 29.02 18.05
CA ILE A 14 25.80 28.66 17.87
C ILE A 14 25.66 27.62 16.74
N ILE A 15 26.37 27.80 15.63
CA ILE A 15 26.38 26.82 14.53
C ILE A 15 26.95 25.47 15.00
N ALA A 16 28.04 25.47 15.77
CA ALA A 16 28.65 24.25 16.30
C ALA A 16 27.72 23.51 17.29
N VAL A 17 26.99 24.24 18.14
CA VAL A 17 25.99 23.65 19.05
C VAL A 17 24.80 23.09 18.29
N ILE A 18 24.33 23.76 17.23
CA ILE A 18 23.27 23.24 16.36
C ILE A 18 23.76 21.98 15.64
N ILE A 19 24.98 21.99 15.11
CA ILE A 19 25.59 20.82 14.45
C ILE A 19 25.72 19.66 15.44
N ALA A 20 26.20 19.89 16.66
CA ALA A 20 26.34 18.86 17.69
C ALA A 20 24.99 18.32 18.18
N ALA A 21 23.97 19.17 18.32
CA ALA A 21 22.61 18.75 18.67
C ALA A 21 21.97 17.93 17.54
N VAL A 22 22.20 18.32 16.28
CA VAL A 22 21.76 17.58 15.09
C VAL A 22 22.51 16.26 14.96
N LEU A 23 23.84 16.24 15.19
CA LEU A 23 24.64 15.02 15.23
C LEU A 23 24.21 14.09 16.37
N GLY A 24 23.86 14.61 17.55
CA GLY A 24 23.32 13.81 18.65
C GLY A 24 21.96 13.18 18.33
N ILE A 25 21.12 13.88 17.55
CA ILE A 25 19.86 13.31 17.01
C ILE A 25 20.16 12.25 15.94
N VAL A 26 21.20 12.43 15.11
CA VAL A 26 21.64 11.51 14.05
C VAL A 26 22.43 10.30 14.58
N LEU A 27 23.09 10.41 15.73
CA LEU A 27 23.91 9.35 16.34
C LEU A 27 23.13 8.46 17.32
N ASN A 28 21.94 8.86 17.76
CA ASN A 28 21.02 7.99 18.53
C ASN A 28 20.28 6.97 17.66
N PHE A 29 20.54 6.93 16.35
CA PHE A 29 20.15 5.81 15.52
C PHE A 29 21.14 4.67 15.76
N ARG A 30 20.73 3.64 16.53
CA ARG A 30 21.30 2.31 16.28
C ARG A 30 20.88 1.95 14.86
N SER A 31 21.75 2.20 13.88
CA SER A 31 21.53 1.71 12.53
C SER A 31 21.68 0.20 12.58
N VAL A 32 20.56 -0.52 12.62
CA VAL A 32 20.57 -1.93 12.26
C VAL A 32 21.06 -1.99 10.81
N ALA A 33 22.03 -2.87 10.54
CA ALA A 33 22.54 -3.03 9.18
C ALA A 33 21.35 -3.34 8.23
N PRO A 34 21.29 -2.70 7.05
CA PRO A 34 20.27 -3.01 6.06
C PRO A 34 20.22 -4.51 5.75
N LEU A 35 19.02 -5.06 5.61
CA LEU A 35 18.83 -6.47 5.30
C LEU A 35 19.10 -6.70 3.81
N GLU A 36 20.03 -7.60 3.48
CA GLU A 36 20.29 -7.96 2.09
C GLU A 36 19.10 -8.66 1.45
N CYS A 37 18.81 -8.32 0.20
CA CYS A 37 17.74 -8.94 -0.57
C CYS A 37 18.31 -9.64 -1.81
N GLU A 38 17.73 -10.79 -2.16
CA GLU A 38 17.70 -11.25 -3.55
C GLU A 38 16.66 -10.43 -4.32
N ILE A 39 16.99 -10.04 -5.55
CA ILE A 39 16.13 -9.19 -6.39
C ILE A 39 15.68 -9.98 -7.61
N THR A 40 14.38 -10.16 -7.75
CA THR A 40 13.75 -10.60 -9.00
C THR A 40 13.25 -9.37 -9.75
N ASP A 41 13.85 -9.05 -10.89
CA ASP A 41 13.44 -7.93 -11.74
C ASP A 41 12.37 -8.38 -12.74
N LEU A 42 11.16 -7.81 -12.61
CA LEU A 42 10.03 -8.08 -13.51
C LEU A 42 10.10 -7.22 -14.79
N GLY A 43 11.10 -6.36 -14.89
CA GLY A 43 11.37 -5.48 -16.01
C GLY A 43 10.57 -4.17 -15.96
N LEU A 44 10.58 -3.48 -17.10
CA LEU A 44 9.89 -2.21 -17.26
C LEU A 44 8.37 -2.40 -17.29
N ILE A 45 7.71 -1.76 -16.35
CA ILE A 45 6.26 -1.60 -16.36
C ILE A 45 6.00 -0.13 -16.61
N ASN A 46 5.68 0.21 -17.87
CA ASN A 46 5.00 1.48 -18.14
C ASN A 46 3.60 1.35 -17.54
N GLY A 47 3.43 1.64 -16.24
CA GLY A 47 2.24 1.25 -15.47
C GLY A 47 2.55 1.12 -13.97
N SER A 48 1.81 0.27 -13.26
CA SER A 48 2.03 -0.01 -11.84
C SER A 48 1.71 -1.47 -11.51
N ALA A 49 2.53 -2.09 -10.68
CA ALA A 49 2.14 -3.29 -9.96
C ALA A 49 1.29 -2.92 -8.73
N ALA A 50 0.50 -3.87 -8.23
CA ALA A 50 -0.44 -3.64 -7.15
C ALA A 50 -0.30 -4.66 -6.01
N ALA A 51 -0.21 -5.95 -6.33
CA ALA A 51 -0.21 -7.02 -5.33
C ALA A 51 0.64 -8.23 -5.75
N ILE A 52 1.04 -9.03 -4.75
CA ILE A 52 1.79 -10.28 -4.90
C ILE A 52 1.18 -11.39 -4.03
N ASN A 53 0.96 -12.58 -4.60
CA ASN A 53 0.51 -13.74 -3.82
C ASN A 53 1.69 -14.60 -3.30
N ASN A 54 1.41 -15.68 -2.58
CA ASN A 54 2.44 -16.56 -2.03
C ASN A 54 3.17 -17.40 -3.09
N GLU A 55 2.63 -17.57 -4.29
CA GLU A 55 3.34 -18.19 -5.42
C GLU A 55 4.27 -17.21 -6.15
N GLY A 56 4.33 -15.94 -5.70
CA GLY A 56 5.14 -14.90 -6.34
C GLY A 56 4.50 -14.36 -7.61
N HIS A 57 3.23 -14.66 -7.89
CA HIS A 57 2.49 -14.04 -8.97
C HIS A 57 2.20 -12.58 -8.63
N VAL A 58 2.38 -11.69 -9.60
CA VAL A 58 2.20 -10.25 -9.43
C VAL A 58 1.12 -9.75 -10.38
N VAL A 59 0.23 -8.90 -9.88
CA VAL A 59 -0.79 -8.24 -10.70
C VAL A 59 -0.63 -6.73 -10.70
N GLY A 60 -1.25 -6.10 -11.69
CA GLY A 60 -1.30 -4.65 -11.79
C GLY A 60 -1.88 -4.19 -13.11
N TYR A 61 -1.39 -3.08 -13.63
CA TYR A 61 -1.78 -2.56 -14.93
C TYR A 61 -0.61 -1.91 -15.68
N THR A 62 -0.71 -1.92 -17.01
CA THR A 62 0.19 -1.20 -17.93
C THR A 62 -0.54 -0.04 -18.58
N ASN A 63 0.16 1.02 -18.95
CA ASN A 63 -0.24 2.14 -19.79
C ASN A 63 0.37 1.92 -21.19
N PRO A 64 -0.22 1.09 -22.07
CA PRO A 64 0.34 0.84 -23.38
C PRO A 64 0.45 2.14 -24.22
N PRO A 65 1.42 2.21 -25.15
CA PRO A 65 1.52 3.35 -26.08
C PRO A 65 0.25 3.46 -26.94
N ASP A 66 -0.21 4.69 -27.18
CA ASP A 66 -1.33 5.02 -28.09
C ASP A 66 -1.01 4.52 -29.52
N PRO A 67 -1.92 3.89 -30.31
CA PRO A 67 -3.39 3.82 -30.19
C PRO A 67 -3.94 2.52 -29.54
N GLY A 68 -3.11 1.75 -28.83
CA GLY A 68 -3.49 0.45 -28.22
C GLY A 68 -4.48 0.56 -27.04
N PRO A 69 -5.03 -0.58 -26.54
CA PRO A 69 -6.08 -0.55 -25.52
C PRO A 69 -5.56 0.08 -24.23
N ARG A 70 -5.95 1.34 -24.05
CA ARG A 70 -5.87 2.17 -22.84
C ARG A 70 -5.87 1.31 -21.59
N VAL A 71 -4.90 1.53 -20.70
CA VAL A 71 -4.66 0.84 -19.41
C VAL A 71 -5.10 -0.64 -19.36
N ALA A 72 -4.14 -1.56 -19.42
CA ALA A 72 -4.43 -3.00 -19.46
C ALA A 72 -3.98 -3.70 -18.17
N ALA A 73 -4.91 -4.38 -17.50
CA ALA A 73 -4.61 -5.24 -16.36
C ALA A 73 -3.69 -6.39 -16.80
N PHE A 74 -2.68 -6.69 -15.98
CA PHE A 74 -1.75 -7.79 -16.24
C PHE A 74 -1.65 -8.72 -15.04
N ILE A 75 -1.21 -9.94 -15.33
CA ILE A 75 -0.67 -10.89 -14.37
C ILE A 75 0.74 -11.29 -14.84
N TRP A 76 1.67 -11.41 -13.91
CA TRP A 76 3.02 -11.92 -14.09
C TRP A 76 3.21 -13.15 -13.21
N SER A 77 3.88 -14.15 -13.74
CA SER A 77 4.33 -15.34 -13.01
C SER A 77 5.78 -15.65 -13.42
N PRO A 78 6.59 -16.27 -12.55
CA PRO A 78 7.95 -16.67 -12.89
C PRO A 78 8.04 -17.51 -14.18
N GLU A 79 7.05 -18.38 -14.44
CA GLU A 79 7.08 -19.35 -15.53
C GLU A 79 6.60 -18.77 -16.86
N LYS A 80 5.52 -17.98 -16.83
CA LYS A 80 4.88 -17.43 -18.04
C LYS A 80 5.30 -15.98 -18.35
N GLY A 81 6.03 -15.32 -17.46
CA GLY A 81 6.31 -13.89 -17.56
C GLY A 81 5.03 -13.04 -17.49
N ARG A 82 5.09 -11.80 -18.02
CA ARG A 82 3.96 -10.86 -18.02
C ARG A 82 2.99 -11.17 -19.16
N ARG A 83 1.70 -11.25 -18.84
CA ARG A 83 0.61 -11.39 -19.80
C ARG A 83 -0.59 -10.50 -19.44
N SER A 84 -1.34 -10.07 -20.44
CA SER A 84 -2.65 -9.43 -20.24
C SER A 84 -3.67 -10.45 -19.73
N ILE A 85 -4.72 -9.97 -19.06
CA ILE A 85 -5.88 -10.79 -18.68
C ILE A 85 -6.81 -10.88 -19.91
N PRO A 86 -6.94 -12.06 -20.59
CA PRO A 86 -7.53 -12.13 -21.93
C PRO A 86 -8.96 -11.59 -22.05
N ALA A 87 -9.82 -11.84 -21.05
CA ALA A 87 -11.21 -11.40 -21.05
C ALA A 87 -11.38 -9.86 -20.90
N LEU A 88 -10.29 -9.15 -20.64
CA LEU A 88 -10.22 -7.69 -20.49
C LEU A 88 -9.59 -7.00 -21.70
N ASP A 89 -9.23 -7.75 -22.75
CA ASP A 89 -8.66 -7.19 -23.97
C ASP A 89 -9.59 -6.14 -24.59
N GLY A 90 -9.03 -4.99 -24.97
CA GLY A 90 -9.80 -3.87 -25.52
C GLY A 90 -10.51 -2.99 -24.48
N LYS A 91 -10.53 -3.37 -23.20
CA LYS A 91 -11.15 -2.60 -22.11
C LYS A 91 -10.08 -1.88 -21.28
N ASN A 92 -10.41 -0.69 -20.77
CA ASN A 92 -9.57 -0.01 -19.78
C ASN A 92 -9.77 -0.70 -18.43
N SER A 93 -8.74 -1.41 -17.96
CA SER A 93 -8.79 -2.37 -16.87
C SER A 93 -7.62 -2.20 -15.91
N ARG A 94 -7.88 -2.41 -14.62
CA ARG A 94 -6.85 -2.45 -13.57
C ARG A 94 -7.10 -3.65 -12.67
N ALA A 95 -6.04 -4.44 -12.44
CA ALA A 95 -6.02 -5.42 -11.36
C ALA A 95 -5.42 -4.78 -10.10
N TYR A 96 -6.03 -5.06 -8.95
CA TYR A 96 -5.62 -4.50 -7.67
C TYR A 96 -5.14 -5.55 -6.67
N ASP A 97 -5.64 -6.78 -6.77
CA ASP A 97 -5.27 -7.83 -5.82
C ASP A 97 -5.36 -9.24 -6.44
N ILE A 98 -4.65 -10.19 -5.83
CA ILE A 98 -4.56 -11.59 -6.25
C ILE A 98 -4.45 -12.51 -5.03
N ASN A 99 -5.27 -13.56 -4.97
CA ASN A 99 -5.16 -14.58 -3.91
C ASN A 99 -4.20 -15.74 -4.30
N ASP A 100 -3.96 -16.67 -3.37
CA ASP A 100 -3.03 -17.80 -3.58
C ASP A 100 -3.57 -18.85 -4.56
N LYS A 101 -4.87 -18.79 -4.88
CA LYS A 101 -5.47 -19.59 -5.95
C LYS A 101 -5.24 -18.96 -7.34
N GLY A 102 -4.60 -17.80 -7.41
CA GLY A 102 -4.36 -17.07 -8.65
C GLY A 102 -5.56 -16.27 -9.15
N GLN A 103 -6.60 -16.09 -8.32
CA GLN A 103 -7.77 -15.30 -8.67
C GLN A 103 -7.47 -13.82 -8.52
N VAL A 104 -7.77 -13.05 -9.55
CA VAL A 104 -7.42 -11.63 -9.66
C VAL A 104 -8.66 -10.76 -9.58
N VAL A 105 -8.64 -9.70 -8.78
CA VAL A 105 -9.73 -8.73 -8.70
C VAL A 105 -9.32 -7.33 -9.13
N GLY A 106 -10.31 -6.56 -9.56
CA GLY A 106 -10.09 -5.19 -9.98
C GLY A 106 -11.34 -4.55 -10.57
N TYR A 107 -11.15 -3.67 -11.56
CA TYR A 107 -12.26 -3.14 -12.34
C TYR A 107 -11.89 -2.93 -13.81
N PHE A 108 -12.92 -2.84 -14.65
CA PHE A 108 -12.78 -2.42 -16.03
C PHE A 108 -13.85 -1.40 -16.43
N SER A 109 -13.62 -0.70 -17.54
CA SER A 109 -14.54 0.26 -18.14
C SER A 109 -14.68 0.04 -19.65
N GLU A 110 -15.92 0.11 -20.13
CA GLU A 110 -16.26 0.05 -21.55
C GLU A 110 -16.39 1.47 -22.12
N LEU A 111 -15.24 2.09 -22.38
CA LEU A 111 -15.13 3.52 -22.72
C LEU A 111 -15.98 3.97 -23.92
N ARG A 112 -16.25 3.08 -24.89
CA ARG A 112 -17.06 3.41 -26.07
C ARG A 112 -18.54 3.60 -25.77
N GLN A 113 -19.01 3.19 -24.59
CA GLN A 113 -20.45 3.16 -24.26
C GLN A 113 -20.82 4.06 -23.07
N LYS A 114 -19.90 4.87 -22.52
CA LYS A 114 -20.09 5.65 -21.27
C LYS A 114 -20.71 4.82 -20.13
N LYS A 115 -20.42 3.52 -20.11
CA LYS A 115 -20.92 2.62 -19.06
C LYS A 115 -20.16 2.86 -17.75
N PRO A 116 -20.79 2.60 -16.59
CA PRO A 116 -20.09 2.69 -15.32
C PRO A 116 -18.98 1.62 -15.24
N ASP A 117 -17.98 1.88 -14.41
CA ASP A 117 -16.95 0.90 -14.06
C ASP A 117 -17.59 -0.37 -13.49
N ARG A 118 -17.00 -1.53 -13.79
CA ARG A 118 -17.44 -2.84 -13.30
C ARG A 118 -16.33 -3.52 -12.53
N ALA A 119 -16.61 -3.86 -11.28
CA ALA A 119 -15.77 -4.73 -10.47
C ALA A 119 -15.79 -6.15 -11.05
N PHE A 120 -14.63 -6.80 -11.04
CA PHE A 120 -14.50 -8.17 -11.52
C PHE A 120 -13.69 -9.05 -10.57
N ILE A 121 -13.90 -10.35 -10.70
CA ILE A 121 -12.96 -11.41 -10.35
C ILE A 121 -12.63 -12.18 -11.64
N TRP A 122 -11.36 -12.49 -11.86
CA TRP A 122 -10.87 -13.29 -12.97
C TRP A 122 -10.10 -14.48 -12.43
N ASP A 123 -10.28 -15.61 -13.09
CA ASP A 123 -9.63 -16.88 -12.77
C ASP A 123 -9.25 -17.55 -14.09
N GLU A 124 -8.10 -18.22 -14.14
CA GLU A 124 -7.57 -18.77 -15.40
C GLU A 124 -8.46 -19.90 -15.95
N GLU A 125 -9.12 -20.65 -15.08
CA GLU A 125 -9.97 -21.78 -15.44
C GLU A 125 -11.40 -21.36 -15.75
N THR A 126 -11.95 -20.45 -14.94
CA THR A 126 -13.37 -20.06 -15.02
C THR A 126 -13.63 -18.73 -15.73
N GLY A 127 -12.58 -17.97 -16.03
CA GLY A 127 -12.66 -16.72 -16.78
C GLY A 127 -13.10 -15.53 -15.94
N LEU A 128 -13.68 -14.52 -16.60
CA LEU A 128 -14.09 -13.25 -15.98
C LEU A 128 -15.51 -13.33 -15.43
N THR A 129 -15.69 -12.97 -14.17
CA THR A 129 -17.00 -12.80 -13.53
C THR A 129 -17.15 -11.35 -13.06
N GLU A 130 -18.23 -10.68 -13.48
CA GLU A 130 -18.62 -9.37 -12.94
C GLU A 130 -19.27 -9.52 -11.56
N LEU A 131 -18.91 -8.65 -10.62
CA LEU A 131 -19.39 -8.75 -9.23
C LEU A 131 -20.74 -8.04 -9.01
N GLY A 132 -21.24 -7.33 -10.02
CA GLY A 132 -22.43 -6.48 -9.91
C GLY A 132 -22.12 -5.07 -9.40
N THR A 133 -23.17 -4.36 -8.97
CA THR A 133 -23.11 -2.96 -8.51
C THR A 133 -24.17 -2.71 -7.44
N LEU A 134 -24.01 -1.67 -6.63
CA LEU A 134 -25.05 -1.12 -5.77
C LEU A 134 -25.94 -0.07 -6.47
N GLY A 135 -25.84 0.06 -7.80
CA GLY A 135 -26.61 1.02 -8.61
C GLY A 135 -25.77 1.88 -9.55
N GLY A 136 -24.45 1.92 -9.37
CA GLY A 136 -23.53 2.73 -10.16
C GLY A 136 -22.19 2.05 -10.42
N ASN A 137 -21.10 2.82 -10.41
CA ASN A 137 -19.75 2.28 -10.58
C ASN A 137 -19.41 1.25 -9.49
N SER A 138 -18.66 0.19 -9.82
CA SER A 138 -18.11 -0.73 -8.83
C SER A 138 -16.63 -1.00 -9.08
N LYS A 139 -15.87 -1.15 -7.99
CA LYS A 139 -14.43 -1.48 -8.00
C LYS A 139 -14.12 -2.48 -6.90
N ALA A 140 -13.43 -3.55 -7.23
CA ALA A 140 -12.87 -4.48 -6.25
C ALA A 140 -11.42 -4.10 -5.94
N PHE A 141 -11.04 -4.18 -4.66
CA PHE A 141 -9.72 -3.79 -4.19
C PHE A 141 -8.96 -4.91 -3.48
N ALA A 142 -9.66 -5.89 -2.91
CA ALA A 142 -9.02 -6.99 -2.20
C ALA A 142 -9.81 -8.30 -2.30
N ILE A 143 -9.12 -9.44 -2.21
CA ILE A 143 -9.68 -10.79 -2.27
C ILE A 143 -8.97 -11.72 -1.28
N ASN A 144 -9.74 -12.56 -0.57
CA ASN A 144 -9.18 -13.62 0.26
C ASN A 144 -9.17 -14.99 -0.48
N ASN A 145 -8.53 -16.01 0.12
CA ASN A 145 -8.44 -17.35 -0.45
C ASN A 145 -9.78 -18.11 -0.45
N LYS A 146 -10.81 -17.61 0.24
CA LYS A 146 -12.19 -18.10 0.11
C LYS A 146 -12.92 -17.54 -1.11
N GLY A 147 -12.29 -16.62 -1.86
CA GLY A 147 -12.90 -15.96 -3.01
C GLY A 147 -13.90 -14.87 -2.61
N GLN A 148 -13.84 -14.39 -1.36
CA GLN A 148 -14.61 -13.23 -0.93
C GLN A 148 -13.86 -11.97 -1.34
N VAL A 149 -14.60 -11.00 -1.88
CA VAL A 149 -14.03 -9.79 -2.48
C VAL A 149 -14.52 -8.57 -1.73
N ALA A 150 -13.60 -7.72 -1.30
CA ALA A 150 -13.91 -6.40 -0.74
C ALA A 150 -13.69 -5.30 -1.78
N GLY A 151 -14.58 -4.32 -1.78
CA GLY A 151 -14.52 -3.23 -2.74
C GLY A 151 -15.47 -2.11 -2.41
N THR A 152 -15.71 -1.24 -3.40
CA THR A 152 -16.61 -0.10 -3.26
C THR A 152 -17.52 0.01 -4.45
N SER A 153 -18.78 0.35 -4.21
CA SER A 153 -19.73 0.63 -5.27
C SER A 153 -20.54 1.88 -4.97
N MET A 154 -20.86 2.61 -6.02
CA MET A 154 -21.71 3.78 -5.97
C MET A 154 -23.18 3.35 -5.94
N THR A 155 -23.96 3.94 -5.05
CA THR A 155 -25.43 3.80 -5.00
C THR A 155 -26.12 4.72 -6.01
N PRO A 156 -27.43 4.58 -6.28
CA PRO A 156 -28.13 5.41 -7.28
C PRO A 156 -28.13 6.91 -6.97
N ASP A 157 -28.01 7.28 -5.69
CA ASP A 157 -27.86 8.65 -5.19
C ASP A 157 -26.41 9.19 -5.26
N GLY A 158 -25.48 8.42 -5.85
CA GLY A 158 -24.11 8.84 -6.09
C GLY A 158 -23.14 8.67 -4.92
N GLN A 159 -23.56 8.03 -3.81
CA GLN A 159 -22.71 7.81 -2.64
C GLN A 159 -21.85 6.56 -2.81
N TRP A 160 -20.58 6.59 -2.41
CA TRP A 160 -19.75 5.38 -2.38
C TRP A 160 -19.98 4.61 -1.08
N ARG A 161 -20.25 3.31 -1.23
CA ARG A 161 -20.44 2.35 -0.15
C ARG A 161 -19.41 1.22 -0.26
N PRO A 162 -18.83 0.77 0.86
CA PRO A 162 -18.00 -0.41 0.90
C PRO A 162 -18.90 -1.65 0.75
N PHE A 163 -18.44 -2.65 0.01
CA PHE A 163 -19.13 -3.92 -0.15
C PHE A 163 -18.20 -5.09 0.18
N ILE A 164 -18.83 -6.21 0.55
CA ILE A 164 -18.26 -7.54 0.42
C ILE A 164 -19.07 -8.32 -0.63
N TRP A 165 -18.39 -9.14 -1.43
CA TRP A 165 -19.01 -10.02 -2.41
C TRP A 165 -18.53 -11.44 -2.20
N ASP A 166 -19.42 -12.41 -2.39
CA ASP A 166 -19.05 -13.81 -2.58
C ASP A 166 -19.95 -14.44 -3.64
N LYS A 167 -19.52 -15.57 -4.20
CA LYS A 167 -20.23 -16.25 -5.30
C LYS A 167 -21.65 -16.70 -4.92
N THR A 168 -21.93 -16.92 -3.64
CA THR A 168 -23.20 -17.44 -3.14
C THR A 168 -24.21 -16.31 -2.87
N ASN A 169 -23.76 -15.24 -2.22
CA ASN A 169 -24.61 -14.17 -1.72
C ASN A 169 -24.61 -12.92 -2.62
N GLY A 170 -23.68 -12.82 -3.58
CA GLY A 170 -23.51 -11.64 -4.40
C GLY A 170 -22.97 -10.43 -3.61
N MET A 171 -23.16 -9.23 -4.16
CA MET A 171 -22.65 -7.99 -3.58
C MET A 171 -23.54 -7.54 -2.41
N ARG A 172 -22.92 -7.31 -1.25
CA ARG A 172 -23.58 -6.80 -0.05
C ARG A 172 -22.93 -5.50 0.43
N ASP A 173 -23.75 -4.47 0.62
CA ASP A 173 -23.36 -3.22 1.28
C ASP A 173 -23.01 -3.49 2.77
N LEU A 174 -21.88 -2.95 3.22
CA LEU A 174 -21.40 -3.08 4.60
C LEU A 174 -21.93 -1.98 5.53
N GLY A 175 -22.55 -0.93 5.00
CA GLY A 175 -22.94 0.29 5.71
C GLY A 175 -21.82 1.34 5.71
N THR A 176 -21.97 2.41 6.51
CA THR A 176 -20.94 3.47 6.66
C THR A 176 -20.95 4.02 8.08
N LEU A 177 -19.90 4.77 8.46
CA LEU A 177 -19.85 5.57 9.70
C LEU A 177 -20.62 6.90 9.60
N GLY A 178 -21.52 7.06 8.61
CA GLY A 178 -22.28 8.29 8.38
C GLY A 178 -21.72 9.20 7.27
N GLY A 179 -20.74 8.73 6.51
CA GLY A 179 -20.19 9.43 5.35
C GLY A 179 -19.95 8.51 4.15
N ILE A 180 -19.11 8.95 3.23
CA ILE A 180 -18.66 8.15 2.08
C ILE A 180 -17.59 7.18 2.57
N SER A 181 -17.72 5.89 2.25
CA SER A 181 -16.80 4.88 2.77
C SER A 181 -16.24 3.98 1.67
N TYR A 182 -14.98 3.58 1.86
CA TYR A 182 -14.21 2.78 0.93
C TYR A 182 -13.58 1.58 1.63
N ALA A 183 -13.82 0.37 1.16
CA ALA A 183 -13.07 -0.82 1.58
C ALA A 183 -11.69 -0.85 0.90
N GLN A 184 -10.67 -1.30 1.62
CA GLN A 184 -9.28 -1.37 1.15
C GLN A 184 -8.73 -2.79 1.18
N ASP A 185 -9.09 -3.59 2.20
CA ASP A 185 -8.52 -4.93 2.38
C ASP A 185 -9.48 -5.89 3.10
N ILE A 186 -9.25 -7.19 2.95
CA ILE A 186 -10.02 -8.28 3.55
C ILE A 186 -9.13 -9.44 4.00
N ASN A 187 -9.36 -9.99 5.19
CA ASN A 187 -8.65 -11.19 5.64
C ASN A 187 -9.47 -12.49 5.46
N GLU A 188 -8.88 -13.64 5.81
CA GLU A 188 -9.51 -14.97 5.70
C GLU A 188 -10.70 -15.18 6.65
N LYS A 189 -10.86 -14.31 7.66
CA LYS A 189 -12.04 -14.31 8.54
C LYS A 189 -13.20 -13.52 7.93
N GLY A 190 -13.01 -12.91 6.76
CA GLY A 190 -13.99 -12.04 6.11
C GLY A 190 -14.14 -10.68 6.79
N GLN A 191 -13.15 -10.27 7.61
CA GLN A 191 -13.12 -8.92 8.19
C GLN A 191 -12.60 -7.96 7.13
N VAL A 192 -13.30 -6.84 6.94
CA VAL A 192 -12.97 -5.85 5.90
C VAL A 192 -12.53 -4.56 6.56
N VAL A 193 -11.43 -3.97 6.11
CA VAL A 193 -10.96 -2.67 6.61
C VAL A 193 -11.02 -1.60 5.54
N GLY A 194 -11.06 -0.35 5.97
CA GLY A 194 -11.11 0.76 5.03
C GLY A 194 -11.15 2.14 5.67
N ILE A 195 -11.73 3.08 4.93
CA ILE A 195 -11.76 4.50 5.26
C ILE A 195 -13.19 5.02 5.11
N SER A 196 -13.66 5.79 6.09
CA SER A 196 -14.88 6.59 6.00
C SER A 196 -14.52 8.07 6.03
N THR A 197 -14.94 8.85 5.04
CA THR A 197 -14.75 10.31 5.01
C THR A 197 -15.93 10.98 5.70
N LEU A 198 -15.67 11.54 6.88
CA LEU A 198 -16.64 12.23 7.73
C LEU A 198 -16.37 13.75 7.74
N PRO A 199 -17.32 14.59 8.17
CA PRO A 199 -17.14 16.05 8.22
C PRO A 199 -15.94 16.52 9.05
N ASN A 200 -15.53 15.73 10.06
CA ASN A 200 -14.41 16.01 10.95
C ASN A 200 -13.07 15.38 10.48
N GLY A 201 -13.07 14.61 9.38
CA GLY A 201 -11.87 13.98 8.82
C GLY A 201 -12.12 12.54 8.36
N ASP A 202 -11.09 11.90 7.83
CA ASP A 202 -11.15 10.47 7.50
C ASP A 202 -11.02 9.64 8.77
N HIS A 203 -11.79 8.56 8.85
CA HIS A 203 -11.79 7.59 9.93
C HIS A 203 -11.50 6.21 9.35
N ALA A 204 -10.48 5.53 9.87
CA ALA A 204 -10.25 4.12 9.61
C ALA A 204 -11.40 3.30 10.20
N PHE A 205 -11.83 2.24 9.51
CA PHE A 205 -12.84 1.33 10.03
C PHE A 205 -12.44 -0.12 9.86
N ILE A 206 -13.05 -0.98 10.66
CA ILE A 206 -13.12 -2.43 10.47
C ILE A 206 -14.58 -2.86 10.45
N TRP A 207 -14.95 -3.69 9.49
CA TRP A 207 -16.25 -4.35 9.42
C TRP A 207 -16.10 -5.83 9.77
N GLN A 208 -17.06 -6.33 10.54
CA GLN A 208 -17.21 -7.77 10.79
C GLN A 208 -18.68 -8.13 10.78
N GLN A 209 -19.00 -9.35 10.33
CA GLN A 209 -20.37 -9.83 10.21
C GLN A 209 -21.20 -9.65 11.51
N SER A 210 -20.59 -9.86 12.66
CA SER A 210 -21.26 -9.83 13.97
C SER A 210 -21.49 -8.42 14.53
N THR A 211 -20.69 -7.44 14.12
CA THR A 211 -20.68 -6.09 14.73
C THR A 211 -20.98 -4.96 13.74
N GLY A 212 -20.97 -5.24 12.44
CA GLY A 212 -21.08 -4.20 11.42
C GLY A 212 -19.78 -3.39 11.32
N ILE A 213 -19.88 -2.15 10.84
CA ILE A 213 -18.74 -1.23 10.76
C ILE A 213 -18.46 -0.65 12.15
N VAL A 214 -17.21 -0.81 12.59
CA VAL A 214 -16.67 -0.25 13.82
C VAL A 214 -15.58 0.76 13.46
N ASP A 215 -15.65 1.93 14.08
CA ASP A 215 -14.65 2.99 13.95
C ASP A 215 -13.35 2.60 14.68
N ILE A 216 -12.22 2.70 13.99
CA ILE A 216 -10.88 2.55 14.57
C ILE A 216 -10.44 3.93 15.08
N VAL A 217 -10.97 4.26 16.27
CA VAL A 217 -10.78 5.58 16.89
C VAL A 217 -9.30 5.87 17.14
N THR A 218 -8.86 7.07 16.76
CA THR A 218 -7.59 7.67 17.18
C THR A 218 -7.84 8.61 18.37
N PRO A 219 -7.53 8.24 19.63
CA PRO A 219 -7.82 9.08 20.79
C PRO A 219 -7.13 10.46 20.67
N GLY A 220 -7.93 11.53 20.57
CA GLY A 220 -7.45 12.91 20.40
C GLY A 220 -6.67 13.18 19.11
N GLY A 221 -6.73 12.26 18.14
CA GLY A 221 -5.85 12.22 16.98
C GLY A 221 -6.51 12.68 15.68
N PRO A 222 -5.70 13.03 14.67
CA PRO A 222 -6.19 13.49 13.36
C PRO A 222 -6.71 12.31 12.51
N ALA A 223 -7.16 12.63 11.29
CA ALA A 223 -7.70 11.68 10.30
C ALA A 223 -6.88 10.38 10.19
N SER A 224 -7.56 9.22 10.19
CA SER A 224 -6.96 7.89 10.10
C SER A 224 -7.47 7.12 8.87
N ARG A 225 -6.64 6.22 8.35
CA ARG A 225 -6.96 5.39 7.19
C ARG A 225 -6.39 3.99 7.38
N ALA A 226 -7.23 2.95 7.34
CA ALA A 226 -6.76 1.57 7.26
C ALA A 226 -6.41 1.21 5.81
N ILE A 227 -5.31 0.48 5.64
CA ILE A 227 -4.76 0.10 4.33
C ILE A 227 -4.73 -1.42 4.18
N SER A 228 -4.42 -2.15 5.27
CA SER A 228 -4.32 -3.61 5.24
C SER A 228 -4.79 -4.27 6.53
N ILE A 229 -5.11 -5.56 6.45
CA ILE A 229 -5.45 -6.41 7.59
C ILE A 229 -4.90 -7.82 7.39
N ASN A 230 -4.26 -8.40 8.40
CA ASN A 230 -3.85 -9.81 8.35
C ASN A 230 -4.86 -10.77 9.01
N ASN A 231 -4.60 -12.07 8.95
CA ASN A 231 -5.46 -13.11 9.49
C ASN A 231 -5.52 -13.14 11.03
N SER A 232 -4.58 -12.50 11.71
CA SER A 232 -4.63 -12.27 13.15
C SER A 232 -5.55 -11.09 13.53
N GLY A 233 -5.99 -10.29 12.55
CA GLY A 233 -6.83 -9.10 12.77
C GLY A 233 -6.03 -7.84 13.08
N GLN A 234 -4.72 -7.84 12.83
CA GLN A 234 -3.88 -6.67 12.95
C GLN A 234 -4.10 -5.78 11.71
N VAL A 235 -4.36 -4.50 11.94
CA VAL A 235 -4.68 -3.53 10.88
C VAL A 235 -3.50 -2.59 10.69
N GLY A 236 -2.93 -2.60 9.49
CA GLY A 236 -1.93 -1.64 9.05
C GLY A 236 -2.58 -0.42 8.41
N GLY A 237 -2.10 0.77 8.75
CA GLY A 237 -2.69 2.00 8.20
C GLY A 237 -1.85 3.23 8.43
N GLN A 238 -2.45 4.39 8.20
CA GLN A 238 -1.80 5.69 8.40
C GLN A 238 -2.70 6.67 9.14
N ILE A 239 -2.06 7.53 9.94
CA ILE A 239 -2.63 8.70 10.59
C ILE A 239 -2.13 9.94 9.84
N ALA A 240 -3.03 10.72 9.28
CA ALA A 240 -2.70 11.93 8.54
C ALA A 240 -2.61 13.15 9.49
N LYS A 241 -1.40 13.61 9.81
CA LYS A 241 -1.18 15.02 10.22
C LYS A 241 -0.93 15.84 8.96
N LYS A 242 -1.43 17.09 8.89
CA LYS A 242 -1.39 18.01 7.71
C LYS A 242 -0.06 18.08 6.93
N SER A 243 1.07 17.63 7.47
CA SER A 243 2.38 17.57 6.78
C SER A 243 3.25 16.33 7.04
N SER A 244 2.78 15.33 7.79
CA SER A 244 3.60 14.14 8.14
C SER A 244 2.71 12.95 8.52
N PRO A 245 2.27 12.14 7.53
CA PRO A 245 1.54 10.93 7.84
C PRO A 245 2.45 9.95 8.60
N ARG A 246 1.88 9.25 9.59
CA ARG A 246 2.57 8.21 10.35
C ARG A 246 1.85 6.89 10.17
N GLY A 247 2.62 5.82 9.99
CA GLY A 247 2.09 4.47 9.99
C GLY A 247 1.52 4.10 11.35
N PHE A 248 0.56 3.17 11.41
CA PHE A 248 0.14 2.52 12.64
C PHE A 248 -0.14 1.03 12.41
N ILE A 249 -0.01 0.26 13.48
CA ILE A 249 -0.62 -1.06 13.62
C ILE A 249 -1.71 -0.94 14.68
N TRP A 250 -2.90 -1.47 14.40
CA TRP A 250 -4.01 -1.52 15.37
C TRP A 250 -4.45 -2.96 15.59
N GLU A 251 -4.79 -3.28 16.84
CA GLU A 251 -5.48 -4.52 17.18
C GLU A 251 -6.63 -4.22 18.13
N LEU A 252 -7.67 -5.06 18.10
CA LEU A 252 -8.86 -4.86 18.93
C LEU A 252 -8.54 -4.82 20.44
N ASN A 253 -7.60 -5.67 20.90
CA ASN A 253 -7.30 -5.84 22.32
C ASN A 253 -6.24 -4.85 22.84
N THR A 254 -5.31 -4.43 22.00
CA THR A 254 -4.16 -3.59 22.38
C THR A 254 -4.30 -2.15 21.92
N GLY A 255 -5.25 -1.87 21.02
CA GLY A 255 -5.48 -0.55 20.45
C GLY A 255 -4.43 -0.18 19.40
N MET A 256 -4.23 1.12 19.22
CA MET A 256 -3.36 1.64 18.16
C MET A 256 -1.92 1.84 18.64
N THR A 257 -0.98 1.22 17.92
CA THR A 257 0.46 1.47 18.01
C THR A 257 0.92 2.32 16.83
N VAL A 258 1.29 3.58 17.08
CA VAL A 258 1.80 4.48 16.04
C VAL A 258 3.26 4.16 15.74
N LEU A 259 3.56 3.89 14.47
CA LEU A 259 4.93 3.68 14.00
C LEU A 259 5.61 5.03 13.68
N GLY A 260 6.86 5.19 14.16
CA GLY A 260 7.81 6.16 13.62
C GLY A 260 8.58 7.04 14.61
N ILE A 261 9.74 7.51 14.12
CA ILE A 261 10.62 8.55 14.67
C ILE A 261 10.31 9.90 13.97
N LYS A 262 10.55 11.05 14.62
CA LYS A 262 10.26 12.40 14.08
C LYS A 262 10.91 12.64 12.70
N GLY A 263 10.14 13.09 11.70
CA GLY A 263 10.65 13.74 10.47
C GLY A 263 10.57 12.96 9.16
N GLN A 264 10.05 11.73 9.17
CA GLN A 264 9.92 10.88 7.98
C GLN A 264 8.46 10.73 7.54
N ILE A 265 8.20 10.84 6.23
CA ILE A 265 6.90 10.51 5.62
C ILE A 265 6.90 9.00 5.40
N ARG A 266 5.95 8.28 6.02
CA ARG A 266 5.74 6.85 5.82
C ARG A 266 4.41 6.65 5.12
N MET A 267 4.43 6.08 3.94
CA MET A 267 3.24 5.82 3.15
C MET A 267 3.18 4.34 2.78
N GLY A 268 1.97 3.78 2.80
CA GLY A 268 1.73 2.35 2.59
C GLY A 268 2.13 1.51 3.79
N MET A 269 1.17 0.84 4.41
CA MET A 269 1.43 -0.25 5.32
C MET A 269 0.63 -1.44 4.83
N LYS A 270 1.32 -2.36 4.17
CA LYS A 270 0.83 -3.71 3.92
C LYS A 270 1.42 -4.62 4.99
N ILE A 271 0.60 -5.52 5.53
CA ILE A 271 0.98 -6.42 6.61
C ILE A 271 0.68 -7.86 6.19
N ASN A 272 1.62 -8.77 6.42
CA ASN A 272 1.40 -10.19 6.20
C ASN A 272 0.95 -10.91 7.49
N ASP A 273 0.64 -12.20 7.39
CA ASP A 273 0.14 -13.01 8.50
C ASP A 273 1.18 -13.26 9.61
N SER A 274 2.46 -13.08 9.31
CA SER A 274 3.53 -13.10 10.29
C SER A 274 3.65 -11.79 11.08
N GLY A 275 2.78 -10.80 10.79
CA GLY A 275 2.81 -9.49 11.41
C GLY A 275 3.93 -8.58 10.89
N GLN A 276 4.56 -8.95 9.77
CA GLN A 276 5.58 -8.12 9.12
C GLN A 276 4.88 -7.06 8.29
N ALA A 277 5.28 -5.81 8.46
CA ALA A 277 4.75 -4.67 7.72
C ALA A 277 5.80 -4.11 6.76
N VAL A 278 5.38 -3.78 5.54
CA VAL A 278 6.20 -3.07 4.56
C VAL A 278 5.65 -1.66 4.32
N GLY A 279 6.57 -0.73 4.11
CA GLY A 279 6.26 0.60 3.62
C GLY A 279 7.50 1.27 3.04
N TYR A 280 7.41 2.56 2.73
CA TYR A 280 8.54 3.34 2.27
C TYR A 280 8.67 4.66 3.03
N PHE A 281 9.90 5.17 3.11
CA PHE A 281 10.19 6.47 3.68
C PHE A 281 11.09 7.33 2.80
N PHE A 282 10.97 8.64 3.01
CA PHE A 282 11.76 9.67 2.36
C PHE A 282 12.49 10.50 3.41
N THR A 283 13.77 10.77 3.16
CA THR A 283 14.54 11.78 3.90
C THR A 283 14.93 12.92 2.96
N PRO A 284 14.55 14.17 3.28
CA PRO A 284 14.86 15.32 2.44
C PRO A 284 16.35 15.63 2.45
N LYS A 285 16.83 16.21 1.35
CA LYS A 285 18.19 16.76 1.27
C LYS A 285 18.40 17.81 2.37
N PHE A 286 19.45 17.66 3.17
CA PHE A 286 19.80 18.60 4.23
C PHE A 286 21.32 18.77 4.35
N LEU A 287 21.81 20.00 4.19
CA LEU A 287 23.24 20.30 4.06
C LEU A 287 23.96 19.36 3.07
N PHE A 288 24.88 18.52 3.58
CA PHE A 288 25.73 17.61 2.84
C PHE A 288 25.08 16.23 2.62
N PHE A 289 23.93 15.96 3.26
CA PHE A 289 23.18 14.72 3.09
C PHE A 289 22.32 14.77 1.83
N LYS A 290 22.45 13.73 1.01
CA LYS A 290 21.59 13.55 -0.17
C LYS A 290 20.18 13.14 0.26
N GLU A 291 19.23 13.46 -0.61
CA GLU A 291 17.88 12.90 -0.55
C GLU A 291 17.95 11.37 -0.61
N ARG A 292 17.11 10.67 0.16
CA ARG A 292 17.05 9.20 0.18
C ARG A 292 15.61 8.71 0.22
N HIS A 293 15.31 7.74 -0.63
CA HIS A 293 14.08 6.95 -0.64
C HIS A 293 14.43 5.50 -0.31
N SER A 294 13.67 4.89 0.59
CA SER A 294 13.97 3.56 1.11
C SER A 294 12.69 2.78 1.39
N VAL A 295 12.75 1.47 1.18
CA VAL A 295 11.73 0.51 1.64
C VAL A 295 12.19 -0.07 2.97
N PHE A 296 11.25 -0.22 3.89
CA PHE A 296 11.52 -0.85 5.17
C PHE A 296 10.63 -2.07 5.35
N LEU A 297 11.15 -3.04 6.10
CA LEU A 297 10.40 -4.12 6.70
C LEU A 297 10.35 -3.86 8.21
N TRP A 298 9.18 -4.02 8.81
CA TRP A 298 8.99 -3.89 10.25
C TRP A 298 8.39 -5.18 10.81
N ASP A 299 8.89 -5.64 11.95
CA ASP A 299 8.20 -6.63 12.76
C ASP A 299 8.40 -6.35 14.25
N VAL A 300 7.53 -6.92 15.09
CA VAL A 300 7.53 -6.64 16.54
C VAL A 300 8.84 -7.04 17.24
N ASN A 301 9.56 -8.04 16.72
CA ASN A 301 10.77 -8.57 17.35
C ASN A 301 12.03 -7.82 16.90
N ARG A 302 12.12 -7.46 15.61
CA ARG A 302 13.28 -6.79 15.02
C ARG A 302 13.18 -5.27 15.02
N GLY A 303 11.96 -4.74 15.14
CA GLY A 303 11.69 -3.35 14.84
C GLY A 303 11.80 -3.09 13.34
N GLU A 304 12.13 -1.86 12.97
CA GLU A 304 12.27 -1.46 11.58
C GLU A 304 13.67 -1.73 11.03
N VAL A 305 13.72 -2.37 9.87
CA VAL A 305 14.95 -2.65 9.14
C VAL A 305 14.78 -2.17 7.70
N GLU A 306 15.75 -1.43 7.21
CA GLU A 306 15.79 -1.01 5.81
C GLU A 306 16.18 -2.18 4.92
N LEU A 307 15.54 -2.30 3.75
CA LEU A 307 15.89 -3.31 2.76
C LEU A 307 17.02 -2.79 1.86
N ASN A 308 18.13 -3.52 1.82
CA ASN A 308 19.26 -3.23 0.94
C ASN A 308 19.01 -3.80 -0.45
N LEU A 309 19.04 -2.93 -1.44
CA LEU A 309 18.82 -3.31 -2.82
C LEU A 309 20.11 -3.65 -3.55
N GLY A 310 21.27 -3.17 -3.09
CA GLY A 310 22.51 -3.26 -3.87
C GLY A 310 22.41 -2.66 -5.28
N LEU A 311 21.38 -1.84 -5.56
CA LEU A 311 21.14 -1.21 -6.86
C LEU A 311 21.82 0.16 -6.88
N ASP A 312 22.77 0.34 -7.80
CA ASP A 312 23.38 1.64 -8.05
C ASP A 312 22.38 2.59 -8.71
N ASN A 313 22.37 3.87 -8.30
CA ASN A 313 21.62 4.97 -8.91
C ASN A 313 20.07 4.88 -8.82
N VAL A 314 19.50 4.27 -7.78
CA VAL A 314 18.06 4.36 -7.50
C VAL A 314 17.66 5.79 -7.11
N ARG A 315 16.71 6.37 -7.84
CA ARG A 315 16.15 7.70 -7.54
C ARG A 315 14.97 7.63 -6.59
N TYR A 316 14.07 6.68 -6.82
CA TYR A 316 12.87 6.48 -6.01
C TYR A 316 12.62 4.99 -5.83
N ILE A 317 12.17 4.59 -4.64
CA ILE A 317 11.64 3.26 -4.41
C ILE A 317 10.41 3.35 -3.51
N SER A 318 9.40 2.53 -3.82
CA SER A 318 8.20 2.36 -3.01
C SER A 318 7.89 0.89 -2.81
N GLY A 319 7.72 0.47 -1.55
CA GLY A 319 7.20 -0.85 -1.19
C GLY A 319 5.69 -0.84 -1.38
N LEU A 320 5.18 -1.75 -2.20
CA LEU A 320 3.78 -1.80 -2.62
C LEU A 320 2.99 -2.84 -1.84
N ASP A 321 3.58 -4.03 -1.65
CA ASP A 321 2.92 -5.17 -1.05
C ASP A 321 3.90 -6.18 -0.47
N ILE A 322 3.41 -7.07 0.40
CA ILE A 322 4.20 -8.14 1.03
C ILE A 322 3.37 -9.43 1.14
N ASN A 323 3.93 -10.55 0.68
CA ASN A 323 3.28 -11.85 0.83
C ASN A 323 3.66 -12.55 2.16
N ASN A 324 3.04 -13.69 2.45
CA ASN A 324 3.30 -14.47 3.67
C ASN A 324 4.64 -15.22 3.64
N LYS A 325 5.33 -15.26 2.49
CA LYS A 325 6.74 -15.70 2.42
C LYS A 325 7.74 -14.59 2.78
N GLY A 326 7.24 -13.38 3.08
CA GLY A 326 8.08 -12.22 3.42
C GLY A 326 8.71 -11.55 2.20
N GLN A 327 8.27 -11.88 0.99
CA GLN A 327 8.72 -11.23 -0.23
C GLN A 327 7.99 -9.90 -0.40
N VAL A 328 8.75 -8.85 -0.70
CA VAL A 328 8.25 -7.49 -0.85
C VAL A 328 8.18 -7.11 -2.32
N LEU A 329 6.99 -6.79 -2.80
CA LEU A 329 6.79 -6.17 -4.11
C LEU A 329 7.11 -4.68 -4.02
N ALA A 330 7.99 -4.19 -4.91
CA ALA A 330 8.38 -2.79 -4.94
C ALA A 330 8.45 -2.23 -6.36
N THR A 331 8.30 -0.91 -6.47
CA THR A 331 8.62 -0.16 -7.69
C THR A 331 9.90 0.61 -7.48
N VAL A 332 10.83 0.50 -8.43
CA VAL A 332 12.14 1.17 -8.43
C VAL A 332 12.24 2.09 -9.63
N GLN A 333 12.56 3.36 -9.42
CA GLN A 333 12.89 4.31 -10.46
C GLN A 333 14.41 4.46 -10.57
N VAL A 334 14.98 3.98 -11.68
CA VAL A 334 16.43 4.07 -11.97
C VAL A 334 16.76 5.37 -12.72
N SER A 335 15.87 5.79 -13.64
CA SER A 335 15.98 7.05 -14.37
C SER A 335 14.60 7.72 -14.54
N ARG A 336 14.52 8.97 -15.03
CA ARG A 336 13.21 9.67 -15.18
C ARG A 336 12.19 8.93 -16.03
N GLN A 337 12.65 8.03 -16.90
CA GLN A 337 11.80 7.29 -17.84
C GLN A 337 11.78 5.78 -17.54
N GLU A 338 12.43 5.35 -16.45
CA GLU A 338 12.69 3.95 -16.19
C GLU A 338 12.16 3.55 -14.81
N ASN A 339 10.91 3.11 -14.78
CA ASN A 339 10.27 2.51 -13.61
C ASN A 339 10.23 0.99 -13.81
N ARG A 340 10.89 0.27 -12.91
CA ARG A 340 10.93 -1.19 -12.84
C ARG A 340 10.10 -1.67 -11.69
N VAL A 341 9.55 -2.87 -11.83
CA VAL A 341 8.93 -3.59 -10.72
C VAL A 341 9.86 -4.71 -10.32
N VAL A 342 10.07 -4.86 -9.02
CA VAL A 342 10.96 -5.85 -8.45
C VAL A 342 10.29 -6.57 -7.30
N ILE A 343 10.67 -7.82 -7.09
CA ILE A 343 10.40 -8.55 -5.85
C ILE A 343 11.69 -8.59 -5.05
N LEU A 344 11.64 -8.10 -3.83
CA LEU A 344 12.73 -8.14 -2.86
C LEU A 344 12.49 -9.33 -1.95
N THR A 345 13.39 -10.31 -1.97
CA THR A 345 13.34 -11.47 -1.08
C THR A 345 14.44 -11.32 -0.03
N PRO A 346 14.09 -10.94 1.21
CA PRO A 346 15.09 -10.73 2.25
C PRO A 346 15.83 -12.03 2.59
N LYS A 347 17.17 -11.96 2.62
CA LYS A 347 18.02 -13.10 2.99
C LYS A 347 17.91 -13.36 4.49
N PRO A 348 18.06 -14.62 4.94
CA PRO A 348 18.25 -14.91 6.35
C PRO A 348 19.45 -14.13 6.90
N SER A 349 19.30 -13.56 8.10
CA SER A 349 20.43 -13.00 8.85
C SER A 349 21.45 -14.11 9.12
N GLN A 350 22.69 -13.92 8.63
CA GLN A 350 23.81 -14.84 8.88
C GLN A 350 24.20 -14.92 10.35
#